data_AF-A0A2V2ASY0-F1
#
_entry.id   AF-A0A2V2ASY0-F1
#
_cell.length_a   1.000
_cell.length_b   1.000
_cell.length_c   1.000
_cell.angle_alpha   90.00
_cell.angle_beta   90.00
_cell.angle_gamma   90.00
#
_symmetry.space_group_name_H-M   'P 1'
#
loop_
_entity.id
_entity.type
_entity.pdbx_description
1 polymer ?
#
loop_
_entity_poly.entity_id
_entity_poly.type
_entity_poly.pdbx_seq_one_letter_code
_entity_poly.pdbx_strand_id
1 'polypeptide(L)'
;MPGSLPVAAQVDLRRQPVEDVLERAEAALRVKLDRQTLVRKRRSLGGRTERGTWVRIERRGFERIGAQGWNGTEAAAVLQGIAMPEWYQGVAWRGASRASR
;
A
#
# COMPACT_ATOMS: atom_id res chain seq x y z
N MET A 1 -24.59 -22.65 -3.06
CA MET A 1 -23.12 -22.54 -2.88
C MET A 1 -22.80 -21.09 -2.52
N PRO A 2 -22.32 -20.75 -1.32
CA PRO A 2 -21.91 -19.37 -1.06
C PRO A 2 -20.67 -19.09 -1.91
N GLY A 3 -20.80 -18.16 -2.86
CA GLY A 3 -19.68 -17.73 -3.71
C GLY A 3 -18.56 -17.18 -2.82
N SER A 4 -17.35 -17.73 -2.98
CA SER A 4 -16.17 -17.20 -2.32
C SER A 4 -16.04 -15.71 -2.67
N LEU A 5 -16.06 -14.86 -1.65
CA LEU A 5 -15.91 -13.41 -1.85
C LEU A 5 -14.62 -13.15 -2.64
N PRO A 6 -14.60 -12.16 -3.57
CA PRO A 6 -13.37 -11.77 -4.26
C PRO A 6 -12.25 -11.51 -3.24
N VAL A 7 -11.00 -11.92 -3.53
CA VAL A 7 -9.87 -11.77 -2.60
C VAL A 7 -9.77 -10.33 -2.06
N ALA A 8 -10.05 -9.31 -2.89
CA ALA A 8 -10.07 -7.91 -2.45
C ALA A 8 -11.17 -7.58 -1.43
N ALA A 9 -12.28 -8.30 -1.41
CA ALA A 9 -13.33 -8.19 -0.40
C ALA A 9 -12.93 -8.86 0.92
N GLN A 10 -12.03 -9.85 0.87
CA GLN A 10 -11.52 -10.61 2.02
C GLN A 10 -10.29 -9.97 2.72
N VAL A 11 -9.66 -8.94 2.13
CA VAL A 11 -8.52 -8.26 2.76
C VAL A 11 -8.99 -7.16 3.72
N ASP A 12 -8.58 -7.27 4.98
CA ASP A 12 -8.66 -6.21 5.99
C ASP A 12 -7.31 -6.05 6.72
N LEU A 13 -6.49 -5.09 6.26
CA LEU A 13 -5.17 -4.82 6.83
C LEU A 13 -5.20 -4.22 8.24
N ARG A 14 -6.39 -3.91 8.77
CA ARG A 14 -6.54 -3.53 10.18
C ARG A 14 -6.42 -4.74 11.11
N ARG A 15 -6.70 -5.94 10.60
CA ARG A 15 -6.82 -7.19 11.39
C ARG A 15 -5.76 -8.23 11.04
N GLN A 16 -5.27 -8.23 9.80
CA GLN A 16 -4.27 -9.19 9.34
C GLN A 16 -2.87 -8.83 9.83
N PRO A 17 -1.96 -9.80 10.02
CA PRO A 17 -0.53 -9.52 10.12
C PRO A 17 -0.05 -8.77 8.87
N VAL A 18 0.86 -7.81 9.06
CA VAL A 18 1.38 -6.90 8.02
C VAL A 18 2.90 -6.83 8.00
N GLU A 19 3.58 -7.53 8.88
CA GLU A 19 5.01 -7.42 9.16
C GLU A 19 5.83 -7.75 7.90
N ASP A 20 5.56 -8.88 7.24
CA ASP A 20 6.19 -9.24 5.95
C ASP A 20 5.97 -8.17 4.86
N VAL A 21 4.81 -7.51 4.87
CA VAL A 21 4.49 -6.46 3.89
C VAL A 21 5.30 -5.20 4.18
N LEU A 22 5.43 -4.84 5.47
CA LEU A 22 6.20 -3.70 5.92
C LEU A 22 7.70 -3.92 5.65
N GLU A 23 8.24 -5.06 6.03
CA GLU A 23 9.65 -5.42 5.79
C GLU A 23 10.00 -5.39 4.31
N ARG A 24 9.12 -5.94 3.46
CA ARG A 24 9.31 -5.91 2.01
C ARG A 24 9.28 -4.49 1.44
N ALA A 25 8.35 -3.65 1.91
CA ALA A 25 8.26 -2.26 1.47
C ALA A 25 9.51 -1.45 1.90
N GLU A 26 9.95 -1.63 3.14
CA GLU A 26 11.16 -1.02 3.71
C GLU A 26 12.41 -1.42 2.92
N ALA A 27 12.58 -2.71 2.63
CA ALA A 27 13.69 -3.21 1.84
C ALA A 27 13.69 -2.68 0.40
N ALA A 28 12.52 -2.72 -0.27
CA ALA A 28 12.40 -2.28 -1.66
C ALA A 28 12.62 -0.77 -1.83
N LEU A 29 12.13 0.03 -0.89
CA LEU A 29 12.26 1.49 -0.92
C LEU A 29 13.53 1.98 -0.18
N ARG A 30 14.26 1.08 0.48
CA ARG A 30 15.47 1.39 1.29
C ARG A 30 15.21 2.44 2.39
N VAL A 31 14.10 2.27 3.11
CA VAL A 31 13.67 3.14 4.23
C VAL A 31 13.28 2.30 5.44
N LYS A 32 13.13 2.92 6.61
CA LYS A 32 12.52 2.34 7.81
C LYS A 32 11.28 3.15 8.20
N LEU A 33 10.13 2.50 8.31
CA LEU A 33 8.90 3.12 8.77
C LEU A 33 8.92 3.23 10.30
N ASP A 34 8.61 4.42 10.79
CA ASP A 34 8.30 4.62 12.20
C ASP A 34 6.96 3.94 12.52
N ARG A 35 7.05 2.82 13.24
CA ARG A 35 5.90 2.00 13.63
C ARG A 35 4.90 2.76 14.50
N GLN A 36 5.33 3.79 15.23
CA GLN A 36 4.43 4.62 16.05
C GLN A 36 3.51 5.51 15.20
N THR A 37 3.94 5.84 13.98
CA THR A 37 3.17 6.67 13.03
C THR A 37 2.32 5.85 12.07
N LEU A 38 2.32 4.52 12.20
CA LEU A 38 1.68 3.63 11.25
C LEU A 38 0.16 3.71 11.34
N VAL A 39 -0.46 4.23 10.29
CA VAL A 39 -1.91 4.26 10.11
C VAL A 39 -2.35 3.03 9.31
N ARG A 40 -3.25 2.24 9.90
CA ARG A 40 -3.81 1.02 9.29
C ARG A 40 -5.26 1.27 8.85
N LYS A 41 -5.52 1.13 7.56
CA LYS A 41 -6.87 1.16 6.97
C LYS A 41 -7.18 -0.20 6.35
N ARG A 42 -8.44 -0.42 5.94
CA ARG A 42 -8.87 -1.71 5.39
C ARG A 42 -7.98 -2.23 4.25
N ARG A 43 -7.49 -1.33 3.38
CA ARG A 43 -6.69 -1.70 2.19
C ARG A 43 -5.37 -0.96 2.03
N SER A 44 -5.03 -0.10 2.98
CA SER A 44 -3.79 0.65 2.93
C SER A 44 -3.11 0.73 4.29
N LEU A 45 -1.80 0.80 4.23
CA LEU A 45 -0.93 1.17 5.35
C LEU A 45 -0.23 2.47 4.97
N GLY A 46 0.07 3.31 5.94
CA GLY A 46 0.90 4.49 5.69
C GLY A 46 1.57 4.95 6.96
N GLY A 47 2.77 5.50 6.82
CA GLY A 47 3.55 5.97 7.95
C GLY A 47 4.72 6.85 7.50
N ARG A 48 5.28 7.56 8.46
CA ARG A 48 6.48 8.37 8.27
C ARG A 48 7.71 7.45 8.28
N THR A 49 8.71 7.80 7.49
CA THR A 49 10.02 7.13 7.48
C THR A 49 11.01 7.83 8.41
N GLU A 50 12.09 7.14 8.78
CA GLU A 50 13.25 7.71 9.48
C GLU A 50 13.90 8.91 8.75
N ARG A 51 13.72 9.01 7.42
CA ARG A 51 14.26 10.09 6.57
C ARG A 51 13.33 11.31 6.42
N GLY A 52 12.25 11.38 7.19
CA GLY A 52 11.29 12.50 7.10
C GLY A 52 10.35 12.44 5.88
N THR A 53 10.40 11.37 5.09
CA THR A 53 9.42 11.10 4.01
C THR A 53 8.22 10.30 4.51
N TRP A 54 7.25 10.05 3.62
CA TRP A 54 6.06 9.24 3.90
C TRP A 54 5.95 8.10 2.89
N VAL A 55 5.56 6.92 3.36
CA VAL A 55 5.25 5.78 2.48
C VAL A 55 3.77 5.43 2.61
N ARG A 56 3.14 5.16 1.47
CA ARG A 56 1.80 4.58 1.39
C ARG A 56 1.89 3.22 0.70
N ILE A 57 1.37 2.19 1.34
CA ILE A 57 1.31 0.83 0.82
C ILE A 57 -0.17 0.50 0.58
N GLU A 58 -0.50 0.01 -0.60
CA GLU A 58 -1.87 -0.37 -0.93
C GLU A 58 -1.95 -1.83 -1.40
N ARG A 59 -2.97 -2.56 -0.93
CA ARG A 59 -3.23 -3.94 -1.35
C ARG A 59 -4.54 -4.03 -2.12
N ARG A 60 -4.48 -4.61 -3.32
CA ARG A 60 -5.61 -4.75 -4.24
C ARG A 60 -5.66 -6.18 -4.77
N GLY A 61 -6.86 -6.63 -5.14
CA GLY A 61 -7.02 -7.85 -5.95
C GLY A 61 -6.59 -7.58 -7.40
N PHE A 62 -6.18 -8.63 -8.11
CA PHE A 62 -5.72 -8.53 -9.50
C PHE A 62 -6.77 -7.91 -10.42
N GLU A 63 -8.04 -8.23 -10.17
CA GLU A 63 -9.20 -7.70 -10.87
C GLU A 63 -9.36 -6.17 -10.76
N ARG A 64 -8.65 -5.52 -9.82
CA ARG A 64 -8.73 -4.08 -9.56
C ARG A 64 -7.46 -3.32 -10.00
N ILE A 65 -6.48 -3.98 -10.58
CA ILE A 65 -5.22 -3.34 -10.98
C ILE A 65 -5.45 -2.30 -12.09
N GLY A 66 -6.28 -2.61 -13.09
CA GLY A 66 -6.55 -1.71 -14.21
C GLY A 66 -7.41 -0.48 -13.86
N ALA A 67 -8.40 -0.63 -12.98
CA ALA A 67 -9.40 0.43 -12.74
C ALA A 67 -9.00 1.47 -11.67
N GLN A 68 -8.00 1.21 -10.83
CA GLN A 68 -7.62 2.11 -9.72
C GLN A 68 -6.13 2.51 -9.74
N GLY A 69 -5.38 2.04 -10.74
CA GLY A 69 -3.94 1.82 -10.69
C GLY A 69 -3.03 3.04 -10.77
N TRP A 70 -3.32 4.00 -11.64
CA TRP A 70 -2.23 4.73 -12.29
C TRP A 70 -2.26 6.25 -12.09
N ASN A 71 -3.43 6.87 -12.08
CA ASN A 71 -3.52 8.33 -12.19
C ASN A 71 -3.42 9.12 -10.87
N GLY A 72 -3.22 8.50 -9.71
CA GLY A 72 -3.27 9.24 -8.43
C GLY A 72 -2.19 10.31 -8.31
N THR A 73 -0.94 9.94 -8.58
CA THR A 73 0.21 10.86 -8.56
C THR A 73 0.17 11.83 -9.74
N GLU A 74 -0.20 11.34 -10.93
CA GLU A 74 -0.29 12.14 -12.16
C GLU A 74 -1.42 13.17 -12.09
N ALA A 75 -2.58 12.81 -11.54
CA ALA A 75 -3.69 13.72 -11.31
C ALA A 75 -3.42 14.68 -10.15
N ALA A 76 -2.62 14.29 -9.15
CA ALA A 76 -2.17 15.23 -8.14
C ALA A 76 -1.19 16.26 -8.74
N ALA A 77 -0.30 15.86 -9.65
CA ALA A 77 0.72 16.73 -10.25
C ALA A 77 0.15 17.93 -11.02
N VAL A 78 -1.13 17.91 -11.41
CA VAL A 78 -1.80 19.05 -12.06
C VAL A 78 -2.47 20.02 -11.06
N LEU A 79 -2.47 19.72 -9.76
CA LEU A 79 -3.03 20.59 -8.73
C LEU A 79 -2.13 21.80 -8.49
N GLN A 80 -2.72 22.99 -8.48
CA GLN A 80 -2.01 24.25 -8.23
C GLN A 80 -2.33 24.79 -6.84
N GLY A 81 -1.36 25.47 -6.21
CA GLY A 81 -1.53 26.10 -4.90
C GLY A 81 -1.60 25.14 -3.71
N ILE A 82 -1.42 23.83 -3.93
CA ILE A 82 -1.33 22.82 -2.87
C ILE A 82 0.13 22.41 -2.73
N ALA A 83 0.68 22.52 -1.53
CA ALA A 83 2.00 21.99 -1.22
C ALA A 83 1.98 20.46 -1.40
N MET A 84 2.61 19.98 -2.46
CA MET A 84 2.74 18.55 -2.74
C MET A 84 4.12 18.06 -2.32
N PRO A 85 4.20 16.95 -1.56
CA PRO A 85 5.48 16.30 -1.35
C PRO A 85 6.04 15.80 -2.69
N GLU A 86 7.34 15.94 -2.89
CA GLU A 86 8.00 15.39 -4.07
C GLU A 86 7.84 13.86 -4.12
N TRP A 87 7.52 13.34 -5.30
CA TRP A 87 7.47 11.90 -5.51
C TRP A 87 8.89 11.36 -5.68
N TYR A 88 9.30 10.48 -4.76
CA TYR A 88 10.67 9.97 -4.76
C TYR A 88 10.82 8.66 -5.55
N GLN A 89 9.95 7.67 -5.31
CA GLN A 89 10.00 6.36 -5.97
C GLN A 89 8.75 5.53 -5.64
N GLY A 90 8.51 4.46 -6.41
CA GLY A 90 7.45 3.49 -6.15
C GLY A 90 7.86 2.07 -6.53
N VAL A 91 7.19 1.08 -5.94
CA VAL A 91 7.38 -0.34 -6.24
C VAL A 91 6.04 -1.07 -6.18
N ALA A 92 5.86 -2.05 -7.05
CA ALA A 92 4.70 -2.94 -7.07
C ALA A 92 5.16 -4.39 -7.10
N TRP A 93 4.45 -5.28 -6.39
CA TRP A 93 4.75 -6.70 -6.40
C TRP A 93 3.49 -7.54 -6.20
N ARG A 94 3.57 -8.79 -6.66
CA ARG A 94 2.54 -9.80 -6.39
C ARG A 94 2.77 -10.40 -5.00
N GLY A 95 1.74 -10.39 -4.15
CA GLY A 95 1.76 -11.12 -2.89
C GLY A 95 1.79 -12.62 -3.13
N ALA A 96 2.57 -13.37 -2.34
CA ALA A 96 2.53 -14.82 -2.39
C ALA A 96 1.13 -15.29 -1.97
N SER A 97 0.52 -16.17 -2.77
CA SER A 97 -0.65 -16.92 -2.32
C SER A 97 -0.18 -17.85 -1.20
N ARG A 98 -0.53 -17.56 0.05
CA ARG A 98 -0.52 -18.61 1.08
C ARG A 98 -1.60 -19.61 0.65
N ALA A 99 -1.19 -20.68 -0.05
CA ALA A 99 -1.98 -21.89 -0.09
C ALA A 99 -2.09 -22.35 1.37
N SER A 100 -3.32 -22.37 1.89
CA SER A 100 -3.64 -23.06 3.13
C SER A 100 -3.11 -24.49 3.02
N ARG A 101 -2.12 -24.83 3.85
CA ARG A 101 -1.98 -26.22 4.32
C ARG A 101 -2.97 -26.41 5.45
#